data_AF-A0A2M9P2B2-F1
#
_entry.id   AF-A0A2M9P2B2-F1
#
_cell.length_a   1.000
_cell.length_b   1.000
_cell.length_c   1.000
_cell.angle_alpha   90.00
_cell.angle_beta   90.00
_cell.angle_gamma   90.00
#
_symmetry.space_group_name_H-M   'P 1'
#
loop_
_entity.id
_entity.type
_entity.pdbx_description
1 polymer ?
#
loop_
_entity_poly.entity_id
_entity_poly.type
_entity_poly.pdbx_seq_one_letter_code
_entity_poly.pdbx_strand_id
1 'polypeptide(L)'
;MAEPASKTYRIQGLSCTNCAAKFENNVRGLEGVRDAKINFGASKISVQGSATIEEIEKAGAFDNLRIRGEQEQVSLKEPFWKQKENIKVAFSAILLLISWILQNQFGEGSIFPVIGYAAAIIIGGYSLFLNGLKNLFKLRFDMHTLMTVAIIGAAVLGEWGEGATVVILFAISEALEKYSMDK
;
A
#
# COMPACT_ATOMS: atom_id res chain seq x y z
N MET A 1 -8.80 41.60 12.17
CA MET A 1 -9.14 40.21 12.55
C MET A 1 -8.02 39.34 12.01
N ALA A 2 -7.26 38.66 12.86
CA ALA A 2 -6.20 37.75 12.40
C ALA A 2 -6.86 36.50 11.81
N GLU A 3 -6.63 36.23 10.52
CA GLU A 3 -7.00 34.95 9.91
C GLU A 3 -6.36 33.81 10.72
N PRO A 4 -7.10 32.73 11.07
CA PRO A 4 -6.50 31.59 11.72
C PRO A 4 -5.41 31.03 10.80
N ALA A 5 -4.21 30.82 11.34
CA ALA A 5 -3.09 30.28 10.58
C ALA A 5 -3.46 28.91 10.00
N SER A 6 -3.69 28.86 8.69
CA SER A 6 -3.90 27.61 7.95
C SER A 6 -2.55 26.95 7.75
N LYS A 7 -2.36 25.75 8.32
CA LYS A 7 -1.16 24.93 8.12
C LYS A 7 -1.49 23.76 7.21
N THR A 8 -0.65 23.54 6.21
CA THR A 8 -0.79 22.40 5.30
C THR A 8 0.22 21.32 5.67
N TYR A 9 -0.22 20.07 5.63
CA TYR A 9 0.57 18.90 5.91
C TYR A 9 0.46 17.91 4.76
N ARG A 10 1.52 17.12 4.54
CA ARG A 10 1.52 16.03 3.55
C ARG A 10 1.15 14.72 4.24
N ILE A 11 0.30 13.95 3.59
CA ILE A 11 -0.21 12.67 4.08
C ILE A 11 0.49 11.56 3.29
N GLN A 12 1.06 10.58 3.97
CA GLN A 12 1.55 9.34 3.35
C GLN A 12 0.60 8.18 3.67
N GLY A 13 0.37 7.30 2.70
CA GLY A 13 -0.54 6.15 2.84
C GLY A 13 -2.00 6.44 2.51
N LEU A 14 -2.32 7.61 1.97
CA LEU A 14 -3.69 7.96 1.56
C LEU A 14 -4.01 7.34 0.18
N SER A 15 -4.67 6.18 0.15
CA SER A 15 -5.03 5.46 -1.10
C SER A 15 -6.53 5.37 -1.36
N CYS A 16 -7.38 5.68 -0.38
CA CYS A 16 -8.83 5.54 -0.50
C CYS A 16 -9.57 6.86 -0.29
N THR A 17 -10.46 7.23 -1.22
CA THR A 17 -11.30 8.44 -1.14
C THR A 17 -12.25 8.42 0.05
N ASN A 18 -12.80 7.25 0.40
CA ASN A 18 -13.63 7.08 1.60
C ASN A 18 -12.79 7.21 2.88
N CYS A 19 -11.56 6.68 2.91
CA CYS A 19 -10.65 6.88 4.04
C CYS A 19 -10.27 8.36 4.19
N ALA A 20 -10.06 9.07 3.08
CA ALA A 20 -9.81 10.50 3.09
C ALA A 20 -10.98 11.28 3.72
N ALA A 21 -12.22 11.03 3.27
CA ALA A 21 -13.39 11.69 3.85
C ALA A 21 -13.54 11.38 5.36
N LYS A 22 -13.29 10.13 5.78
CA LYS A 22 -13.30 9.76 7.19
C LYS A 22 -12.19 10.45 7.98
N PHE A 23 -10.99 10.54 7.42
CA PHE A 23 -9.86 11.21 8.04
C PHE A 23 -10.10 12.72 8.18
N GLU A 24 -10.65 13.38 7.15
CA GLU A 24 -11.04 14.79 7.20
C GLU A 24 -12.01 15.07 8.35
N ASN A 25 -13.04 14.23 8.50
CA ASN A 25 -14.01 14.35 9.58
C ASN A 25 -13.39 14.12 10.96
N ASN A 26 -12.48 13.15 11.10
CA ASN A 26 -11.77 12.92 12.36
C ASN A 26 -10.92 14.13 12.75
N VAL A 27 -10.23 14.75 11.78
CA VAL A 27 -9.38 15.93 12.03
C VAL A 27 -10.23 17.16 12.36
N ARG A 28 -11.38 17.35 11.70
CA ARG A 28 -12.35 18.40 12.09
C ARG A 28 -12.89 18.24 13.52
N GLY A 29 -12.95 17.01 14.02
CA GLY A 29 -13.40 16.70 15.38
C GLY A 29 -12.33 16.90 16.47
N LEU A 30 -11.09 17.25 16.13
CA LEU A 30 -10.04 17.50 17.10
C LEU A 30 -10.24 18.85 17.81
N GLU A 31 -9.90 18.89 19.09
CA GLU A 31 -9.95 20.13 19.87
C GLU A 31 -9.02 21.20 19.26
N GLY A 32 -9.54 22.42 19.08
CA GLY A 32 -8.76 23.52 18.50
C GLY A 32 -8.67 23.50 16.96
N VAL A 33 -9.34 22.58 16.26
CA VAL A 33 -9.51 22.62 14.80
C VAL A 33 -10.82 23.32 14.44
N ARG A 34 -10.74 24.36 13.60
CA ARG A 34 -11.92 25.08 13.06
C ARG A 34 -12.40 24.49 11.75
N ASP A 35 -11.45 24.15 10.88
CA ASP A 35 -11.73 23.47 9.61
C ASP A 35 -10.53 22.62 9.20
N ALA A 36 -10.81 21.55 8.47
CA ALA A 36 -9.81 20.74 7.81
C ALA A 36 -10.33 20.37 6.42
N LYS A 37 -9.48 20.50 5.41
CA LYS A 37 -9.77 20.08 4.03
C LYS A 37 -8.66 19.22 3.48
N ILE A 38 -9.02 18.08 2.92
CA ILE A 38 -8.09 17.20 2.23
C ILE A 38 -8.12 17.48 0.73
N ASN A 39 -6.94 17.65 0.15
CA ASN A 39 -6.74 17.55 -1.28
C ASN A 39 -6.21 16.14 -1.56
N PHE A 40 -7.10 15.24 -1.96
CA PHE A 40 -6.80 13.83 -2.22
C PHE A 40 -5.74 13.69 -3.31
N GLY A 41 -5.89 14.42 -4.43
CA GLY A 41 -4.95 14.37 -5.55
C GLY A 41 -3.55 14.86 -5.18
N ALA A 42 -3.44 15.85 -4.29
CA ALA A 42 -2.14 16.35 -3.83
C ALA A 42 -1.57 15.58 -2.62
N SER A 43 -2.31 14.61 -2.05
CA SER A 43 -1.98 13.95 -0.79
C SER A 43 -1.66 14.95 0.34
N LYS A 44 -2.48 16.01 0.46
CA LYS A 44 -2.30 17.08 1.44
C LYS A 44 -3.57 17.31 2.27
N ILE A 45 -3.40 17.72 3.53
CA ILE A 45 -4.47 18.24 4.37
C ILE A 45 -4.13 19.66 4.81
N SER A 46 -5.07 20.59 4.62
CA SER A 46 -4.99 21.94 5.14
C SER A 46 -5.84 22.02 6.40
N VAL A 47 -5.21 22.32 7.53
CA VAL A 47 -5.84 22.40 8.85
C VAL A 47 -5.80 23.85 9.32
N GLN A 48 -6.97 24.39 9.63
CA GLN A 48 -7.14 25.69 10.26
C GLN A 48 -7.34 25.46 11.76
N GLY A 49 -6.29 25.67 12.55
CA GLY A 49 -6.35 25.41 13.98
C GLY A 49 -5.00 25.32 14.65
N SER A 50 -5.00 24.89 15.91
CA SER A 50 -3.80 24.72 16.73
C SER A 50 -3.38 23.26 16.94
N ALA A 51 -4.05 22.30 16.30
CA ALA A 51 -3.75 20.88 16.45
C ALA A 51 -2.30 20.53 16.07
N THR A 52 -1.69 19.63 16.83
CA THR A 52 -0.32 19.17 16.61
C THR A 52 -0.28 18.06 15.55
N ILE A 53 0.91 17.82 14.98
CA ILE A 53 1.12 16.74 14.01
C ILE A 53 0.74 15.38 14.62
N GLU A 54 1.05 15.18 15.90
CA GLU A 54 0.78 13.94 16.63
C GLU A 54 -0.73 13.67 16.78
N GLU A 55 -1.51 14.71 17.03
CA GLU A 55 -2.97 14.62 17.13
C GLU A 55 -3.61 14.29 15.78
N ILE A 56 -3.12 14.94 14.72
CA ILE A 56 -3.56 14.70 13.34
C ILE A 56 -3.17 13.28 12.90
N GLU A 57 -1.95 12.82 13.21
CA GLU A 57 -1.49 11.46 12.90
C GLU A 57 -2.31 10.41 13.65
N LYS A 58 -2.65 10.65 14.93
CA LYS A 58 -3.52 9.79 15.73
C LYS A 58 -4.92 9.68 15.13
N ALA A 59 -5.47 10.77 14.59
CA ALA A 59 -6.75 10.76 13.88
C ALA A 59 -6.73 9.91 12.59
N GLY A 60 -5.54 9.71 12.00
CA GLY A 60 -5.28 8.90 10.80
C GLY A 60 -4.76 7.49 11.07
N ALA A 61 -4.55 7.12 12.34
CA ALA A 61 -3.98 5.83 12.73
C ALA A 61 -4.80 4.61 12.27
N PHE A 62 -6.09 4.81 11.93
CA PHE A 62 -6.93 3.75 11.40
C PHE A 62 -6.47 3.24 10.03
N ASP A 63 -5.77 4.06 9.25
CA ASP A 63 -5.24 3.71 7.92
C ASP A 63 -3.71 3.80 7.87
N ASN A 64 -3.07 3.81 9.05
CA ASN A 64 -1.62 3.91 9.20
C ASN A 64 -1.02 5.14 8.48
N LEU A 65 -1.80 6.24 8.43
CA LEU A 65 -1.39 7.48 7.78
C LEU A 65 -0.22 8.12 8.54
N ARG A 66 0.75 8.64 7.79
CA ARG A 66 1.86 9.44 8.35
C ARG A 66 1.73 10.88 7.90
N ILE A 67 1.85 11.80 8.85
CA ILE A 67 1.71 13.23 8.62
C ILE A 67 3.08 13.87 8.68
N ARG A 68 3.49 14.58 7.63
CA ARG A 68 4.73 15.36 7.62
C ARG A 68 4.44 16.83 7.40
N GLY A 69 5.24 17.69 8.00
CA GLY A 69 5.18 19.13 7.75
C GLY A 69 5.46 19.45 6.29
N GLU A 70 4.77 20.45 5.73
CA GLU A 70 4.99 20.88 4.33
C GLU A 70 6.43 21.33 4.06
N GLN A 71 7.16 21.80 5.08
CA GLN A 71 8.57 22.18 4.98
C GLN A 71 9.56 21.02 5.26
N GLU A 72 9.07 19.89 5.76
CA GLU A 72 9.92 18.73 6.06
C GLU A 72 9.97 17.81 4.83
N GLN A 73 11.02 18.02 4.04
CA GLN A 73 11.48 17.22 2.90
C GLN A 73 10.82 17.51 1.53
N VAL A 74 11.42 18.45 0.80
CA VAL A 74 11.82 18.17 -0.58
C VAL A 74 12.92 17.09 -0.52
N SER A 75 12.56 15.85 -0.19
CA SER A 75 13.50 14.73 -0.42
C SER A 75 13.62 14.62 -1.94
N LEU A 76 14.84 14.70 -2.45
CA LEU A 76 15.16 14.38 -3.84
C LEU A 76 14.32 13.17 -4.26
N LYS A 77 13.35 13.37 -5.17
CA LYS A 77 12.49 12.29 -5.66
C LYS A 77 13.42 11.20 -6.18
N GLU A 78 13.56 10.08 -5.45
CA GLU A 78 14.26 8.94 -6.01
C GLU A 78 13.48 8.51 -7.26
N PRO A 79 14.17 8.23 -8.39
CA PRO A 79 13.50 7.78 -9.60
C PRO A 79 12.60 6.57 -9.28
N PHE A 80 11.41 6.51 -9.89
CA PHE A 80 10.48 5.39 -9.76
C PHE A 80 11.15 4.00 -9.86
N TRP A 81 12.20 3.89 -10.68
CA TRP A 81 12.97 2.66 -10.88
C TRP A 81 13.94 2.30 -9.74
N LYS A 82 14.34 3.27 -8.90
CA LYS A 82 15.27 3.05 -7.77
C LYS A 82 14.57 2.78 -6.44
N GLN A 83 13.24 2.90 -6.36
CA GLN A 83 12.52 2.49 -5.16
C GLN A 83 12.66 0.97 -4.97
N LYS A 84 13.16 0.57 -3.80
CA LYS A 84 13.40 -0.84 -3.43
C LYS A 84 12.14 -1.71 -3.56
N GLU A 85 10.96 -1.13 -3.45
CA GLU A 85 9.68 -1.81 -3.66
C GLU A 85 9.48 -2.26 -5.11
N ASN A 86 9.72 -1.37 -6.08
CA ASN A 86 9.55 -1.67 -7.50
C ASN A 86 10.58 -2.69 -8.01
N ILE A 87 11.79 -2.67 -7.44
CA ILE A 87 12.82 -3.68 -7.74
C ILE A 87 12.38 -5.07 -7.26
N LYS A 88 11.74 -5.19 -6.09
CA LYS A 88 11.21 -6.47 -5.62
C LYS A 88 10.10 -6.99 -6.52
N VAL A 89 9.18 -6.13 -6.96
CA VAL A 89 8.12 -6.50 -7.90
C VAL A 89 8.73 -7.00 -9.21
N ALA A 90 9.67 -6.25 -9.78
CA ALA A 90 10.37 -6.65 -11.01
C ALA A 90 11.12 -7.99 -10.85
N PHE A 91 11.83 -8.18 -9.74
CA PHE A 91 12.54 -9.42 -9.45
C PHE A 91 11.57 -10.60 -9.32
N SER A 92 10.46 -10.44 -8.60
CA SER A 92 9.44 -11.47 -8.45
C SER A 92 8.73 -11.82 -9.77
N ALA A 93 8.51 -10.84 -10.65
CA ALA A 93 7.95 -11.06 -11.99
C ALA A 93 8.91 -11.85 -12.89
N ILE A 94 10.21 -11.54 -12.84
CA ILE A 94 11.25 -12.32 -13.53
C ILE A 94 11.28 -13.76 -13.01
N LEU A 95 11.18 -13.93 -11.68
CA LEU A 95 11.20 -15.25 -11.04
C LEU A 95 9.96 -16.09 -11.42
N LEU A 96 8.79 -15.46 -11.55
CA LEU A 96 7.58 -16.10 -12.07
C LEU A 96 7.76 -16.55 -13.51
N LEU A 97 8.30 -15.70 -14.39
CA LEU A 97 8.56 -16.04 -15.79
C LEU A 97 9.54 -17.21 -15.91
N ILE A 98 10.60 -17.21 -15.11
CA ILE A 98 11.57 -18.31 -15.05
C ILE A 98 10.87 -19.60 -14.60
N SER A 99 10.03 -19.53 -13.56
CA SER A 99 9.28 -20.69 -13.04
C SER A 99 8.30 -21.26 -14.06
N TRP A 100 7.64 -20.40 -14.85
CA TRP A 100 6.76 -20.79 -15.93
C TRP A 100 7.49 -21.50 -17.07
N ILE A 101 8.66 -20.98 -17.46
CA ILE A 101 9.53 -21.62 -18.47
C ILE A 101 10.04 -22.98 -17.98
N LEU A 102 10.45 -23.08 -16.70
CA LEU A 102 10.87 -24.33 -16.08
C LEU A 102 9.75 -25.36 -16.02
N GLN A 103 8.52 -24.94 -15.72
CA GLN A 103 7.36 -25.83 -15.73
C GLN A 103 7.11 -26.44 -17.11
N ASN A 104 7.22 -25.64 -18.17
CA ASN A 104 7.02 -26.10 -19.54
C ASN A 104 8.12 -27.07 -20.03
N GLN A 105 9.33 -26.98 -19.47
CA GLN A 105 10.48 -27.82 -19.85
C GLN A 105 10.59 -29.11 -19.02
N PHE A 106 10.22 -29.09 -17.74
CA PHE A 106 10.43 -30.20 -16.79
C PHE A 106 9.14 -30.94 -16.37
N GLY A 107 7.98 -30.53 -16.89
CA GLY A 107 6.69 -31.17 -16.63
C GLY A 107 6.11 -30.89 -15.24
N GLU A 108 4.80 -31.08 -15.10
CA GLU A 108 4.01 -30.73 -13.91
C GLU A 108 4.40 -31.48 -12.62
N GLY A 109 5.11 -32.61 -12.73
CA GLY A 109 5.48 -33.45 -11.58
C GLY A 109 6.78 -33.06 -10.87
N SER A 110 7.52 -32.07 -11.39
CA SER A 110 8.81 -31.66 -10.81
C SER A 110 8.61 -30.70 -9.63
N ILE A 111 9.41 -30.83 -8.57
CA ILE A 111 9.35 -29.95 -7.38
C ILE A 111 9.96 -28.56 -7.68
N PHE A 112 10.80 -28.46 -8.72
CA PHE A 112 11.53 -27.22 -9.05
C PHE A 112 10.63 -26.01 -9.39
N PRO A 113 9.58 -26.13 -10.24
CA PRO A 113 8.67 -25.01 -10.51
C PRO A 113 7.88 -24.57 -9.27
N VAL A 114 7.47 -25.51 -8.41
CA VAL A 114 6.74 -25.22 -7.17
C VAL A 114 7.57 -24.34 -6.22
N ILE A 115 8.85 -24.68 -6.05
CA ILE A 115 9.77 -23.86 -5.24
C ILE A 115 9.90 -22.45 -5.83
N GLY A 116 9.98 -22.35 -7.15
CA GLY A 116 10.07 -21.06 -7.86
C GLY A 116 8.81 -20.19 -7.65
N TYR A 117 7.62 -20.76 -7.82
CA TYR A 117 6.36 -20.05 -7.57
C TYR A 117 6.19 -19.66 -6.10
N ALA A 118 6.52 -20.55 -5.16
CA ALA A 118 6.49 -20.23 -3.74
C ALA A 118 7.45 -19.07 -3.40
N ALA A 119 8.65 -19.07 -3.96
CA ALA A 119 9.60 -17.97 -3.80
C ALA A 119 9.07 -16.66 -4.41
N ALA A 120 8.43 -16.71 -5.58
CA ALA A 120 7.82 -15.53 -6.22
C ALA A 120 6.67 -14.96 -5.38
N ILE A 121 5.79 -15.81 -4.84
CA ILE A 121 4.70 -15.42 -3.93
C ILE A 121 5.26 -14.77 -2.67
N ILE A 122 6.29 -15.36 -2.07
CA ILE A 122 6.89 -14.80 -0.85
C ILE A 122 7.54 -13.45 -1.18
N ILE A 123 8.40 -13.36 -2.19
CA ILE A 123 9.15 -12.12 -2.45
C ILE A 123 8.25 -10.98 -2.94
N GLY A 124 7.32 -11.27 -3.85
CA GLY A 124 6.41 -10.29 -4.43
C GLY A 124 5.20 -9.96 -3.53
N GLY A 125 4.79 -10.92 -2.70
CA GLY A 125 3.57 -10.84 -1.89
C GLY A 125 3.79 -10.68 -0.39
N TYR A 126 5.02 -10.68 0.14
CA TYR A 126 5.26 -10.65 1.59
C TYR A 126 4.55 -9.49 2.32
N SER A 127 4.70 -8.26 1.80
CA SER A 127 4.07 -7.08 2.40
C SER A 127 2.55 -7.15 2.30
N LEU A 128 2.03 -7.55 1.14
CA LEU A 128 0.60 -7.71 0.86
C LEU A 128 -0.05 -8.72 1.80
N PHE A 129 0.58 -9.89 1.93
CA PHE A 129 0.11 -10.99 2.76
C PHE A 129 0.06 -10.60 4.24
N LEU A 130 1.14 -9.99 4.75
CA LEU A 130 1.20 -9.53 6.14
C LEU A 130 0.15 -8.48 6.46
N ASN A 131 -0.05 -7.51 5.56
CA ASN A 131 -1.07 -6.48 5.71
C ASN A 131 -2.48 -7.09 5.70
N GLY A 132 -2.77 -7.96 4.74
CA GLY A 132 -4.05 -8.66 4.65
C GLY A 132 -4.31 -9.56 5.86
N LEU A 133 -3.31 -10.29 6.36
CA LEU A 133 -3.46 -11.14 7.54
C LEU A 133 -3.73 -10.31 8.80
N LYS A 134 -3.00 -9.20 8.99
CA LYS A 134 -3.23 -8.26 10.10
C LYS A 134 -4.63 -7.64 10.05
N ASN A 135 -5.13 -7.31 8.86
CA ASN A 135 -6.46 -6.72 8.68
C ASN A 135 -7.57 -7.76 8.89
N LEU A 136 -7.35 -9.00 8.45
CA LEU A 136 -8.23 -10.14 8.74
C LEU A 136 -8.40 -10.37 10.25
N PHE A 137 -7.30 -10.41 11.02
CA PHE A 137 -7.35 -10.56 12.48
C PHE A 137 -8.04 -9.40 13.20
N LYS A 138 -8.04 -8.21 12.60
CA LYS A 138 -8.76 -7.03 13.11
C LYS A 138 -10.20 -6.96 12.61
N LEU A 139 -10.69 -7.97 11.89
CA LEU A 139 -12.01 -8.00 11.26
C LEU A 139 -12.26 -6.80 10.32
N ARG A 140 -11.20 -6.33 9.65
CA ARG A 140 -11.27 -5.28 8.63
C ARG A 140 -11.09 -5.91 7.26
N PHE A 141 -12.19 -6.03 6.53
CA PHE A 141 -12.18 -6.61 5.19
C PHE A 141 -11.78 -5.54 4.17
N ASP A 142 -10.58 -5.69 3.62
CA ASP A 142 -10.04 -4.84 2.57
C ASP A 142 -9.55 -5.67 1.36
N MET A 143 -9.00 -4.98 0.36
CA MET A 143 -8.50 -5.60 -0.86
C MET A 143 -7.36 -6.60 -0.57
N HIS A 144 -6.46 -6.27 0.37
CA HIS A 144 -5.37 -7.16 0.78
C HIS A 144 -5.87 -8.42 1.49
N THR A 145 -6.93 -8.31 2.29
CA THR A 145 -7.54 -9.44 2.99
C THR A 145 -8.10 -10.46 1.99
N LEU A 146 -8.85 -9.99 0.99
CA LEU A 146 -9.39 -10.85 -0.07
C LEU A 146 -8.27 -11.53 -0.86
N MET A 147 -7.20 -10.79 -1.16
CA MET A 147 -6.02 -11.30 -1.84
C MET A 147 -5.29 -12.38 -1.03
N THR A 148 -5.07 -12.16 0.27
CA THR A 148 -4.44 -13.14 1.17
C THR A 148 -5.26 -14.45 1.21
N VAL A 149 -6.59 -14.35 1.29
CA VAL A 149 -7.46 -15.54 1.24
C VAL A 149 -7.33 -16.27 -0.09
N ALA A 150 -7.27 -15.56 -1.21
CA ALA A 150 -7.09 -16.16 -2.54
C ALA A 150 -5.74 -16.91 -2.66
N ILE A 151 -4.65 -16.31 -2.17
CA ILE A 151 -3.31 -16.93 -2.21
C ILE A 151 -3.27 -18.19 -1.35
N ILE A 152 -3.84 -18.15 -0.14
CA ILE A 152 -3.94 -19.32 0.74
C ILE A 152 -4.76 -20.42 0.05
N GLY A 153 -5.88 -20.05 -0.58
CA GLY A 153 -6.71 -20.98 -1.35
C GLY A 153 -5.93 -21.67 -2.46
N ALA A 154 -5.21 -20.91 -3.29
CA ALA A 154 -4.37 -21.45 -4.36
C ALA A 154 -3.27 -22.40 -3.82
N ALA A 155 -2.63 -22.04 -2.71
CA ALA A 155 -1.62 -22.87 -2.07
C ALA A 155 -2.20 -24.21 -1.53
N VAL A 156 -3.41 -24.19 -0.96
CA VAL A 156 -4.10 -25.40 -0.46
C VAL A 156 -4.52 -26.31 -1.62
N LEU A 157 -4.94 -25.74 -2.74
CA LEU A 157 -5.32 -26.49 -3.94
C LEU A 157 -4.11 -27.03 -4.73
N GLY A 158 -2.89 -26.60 -4.40
CA GLY A 158 -1.68 -26.96 -5.13
C GLY A 158 -1.45 -26.14 -6.41
N GLU A 159 -2.30 -25.15 -6.67
CA GLU A 159 -2.23 -24.25 -7.84
C GLU A 159 -1.29 -23.07 -7.59
N TRP A 160 -0.02 -23.39 -7.31
CA TRP A 160 1.01 -22.39 -6.97
C TRP A 160 1.25 -21.36 -8.08
N GLY A 161 1.13 -21.78 -9.35
CA GLY A 161 1.30 -20.91 -10.51
C GLY A 161 0.20 -19.84 -10.62
N GLU A 162 -1.05 -20.23 -10.37
CA GLU A 162 -2.18 -19.29 -10.37
C GLU A 162 -2.05 -18.28 -9.22
N GLY A 163 -1.73 -18.76 -8.02
CA GLY A 163 -1.47 -17.91 -6.85
C GLY A 163 -0.34 -16.90 -7.09
N ALA A 164 0.77 -17.34 -7.67
CA ALA A 164 1.89 -16.46 -8.01
C ALA A 164 1.49 -15.39 -9.03
N THR A 165 0.67 -15.74 -10.02
CA THR A 165 0.22 -14.80 -11.06
C THR A 165 -0.65 -13.69 -10.47
N VAL A 166 -1.60 -14.05 -9.62
CA VAL A 166 -2.46 -13.07 -8.93
C VAL A 166 -1.61 -12.13 -8.07
N VAL A 167 -0.59 -12.66 -7.36
CA VAL A 167 0.33 -11.84 -6.56
C VAL A 167 1.05 -10.79 -7.38
N ILE A 168 1.59 -11.18 -8.52
CA ILE A 168 2.34 -10.26 -9.38
C ILE A 168 1.44 -9.20 -10.00
N LEU A 169 0.26 -9.57 -10.52
CA LEU A 169 -0.65 -8.61 -11.14
C LEU A 169 -1.10 -7.53 -10.13
N PHE A 170 -1.33 -7.93 -8.89
CA PHE A 170 -1.66 -7.00 -7.82
C PHE A 170 -0.49 -6.09 -7.47
N ALA A 171 0.71 -6.65 -7.29
CA ALA A 171 1.91 -5.87 -6.96
C ALA A 171 2.23 -4.84 -8.05
N ILE A 172 2.01 -5.18 -9.32
CA ILE A 172 2.11 -4.23 -10.44
C ILE A 172 1.05 -3.13 -10.33
N SER A 173 -0.20 -3.48 -10.00
CA SER A 173 -1.30 -2.52 -9.85
C SER A 173 -1.03 -1.52 -8.73
N GLU A 174 -0.54 -1.98 -7.57
CA GLU A 174 -0.16 -1.14 -6.44
C GLU A 174 1.03 -0.22 -6.78
N ALA A 175 2.02 -0.73 -7.53
CA ALA A 175 3.13 0.08 -8.02
C ALA A 175 2.66 1.19 -8.98
N LEU A 176 1.70 0.91 -9.86
CA LEU A 176 1.10 1.88 -10.79
C LEU A 176 0.22 2.91 -10.07
N GLU A 177 -0.53 2.50 -9.05
CA GLU A 177 -1.32 3.38 -8.20
C GLU A 177 -0.40 4.38 -7.48
N LYS A 178 0.67 3.88 -6.85
CA LYS A 178 1.67 4.70 -6.16
C LYS A 178 2.36 5.68 -7.11
N TYR A 179 2.70 5.26 -8.33
CA TYR A 179 3.25 6.14 -9.36
C TYR A 179 2.31 7.29 -9.73
N SER A 180 1.02 6.99 -9.83
CA SER A 180 0.00 7.96 -10.21
C SER A 180 -0.24 9.01 -9.12
N MET A 181 -0.15 8.62 -7.84
CA MET A 181 -0.34 9.52 -6.69
C MET A 181 0.88 10.41 -6.42
N ASP A 182 2.09 10.00 -6.83
CA ASP A 182 3.33 10.76 -6.63
C ASP A 182 3.55 11.90 -7.66
N LYS A 183 2.68 12.00 -8.66
CA LYS A 183 2.75 12.97 -9.77
C LYS A 183 1.63 13.99 -9.72
#